data_AF-A0AAV2MSZ2-F1
#
_entry.id   AF-A0AAV2MSZ2-F1
#
_cell.length_a   1.000
_cell.length_b   1.000
_cell.length_c   1.000
_cell.angle_alpha   90.00
_cell.angle_beta   90.00
_cell.angle_gamma   90.00
#
_symmetry.space_group_name_H-M   'P 1'
#
loop_
_entity.id
_entity.type
_entity.pdbx_description
1 polymer ?
#
loop_
_entity_poly.entity_id
_entity_poly.type
_entity_poly.pdbx_seq_one_letter_code
_entity_poly.pdbx_strand_id
1 'polypeptide(L)'
;MKVRPEAVVFVLSVTADKDECQIGSVKICGQHTTCHNTYGSYFCTCLPGYSPSNNMATFIPNDGTNCVEVDCGPPPARPHSYMLWDDLSNSGSHVLYHCDSGFERVETRDVFYCNATGQWDIPLVLCKGCLWGAPFAAPYWLLDRGNHIVQRD
;
A
#
# COMPACT_ATOMS: atom_id res chain seq x y z
N MET A 1 47.22 27.96 -52.69
CA MET A 1 46.30 26.93 -52.16
C MET A 1 45.00 27.61 -51.77
N LYS A 2 43.89 27.09 -52.28
CA LYS A 2 42.56 27.71 -52.30
C LYS A 2 41.72 27.06 -51.20
N VAL A 3 41.08 27.83 -50.32
CA VAL A 3 39.98 27.32 -49.49
C VAL A 3 38.87 28.37 -49.35
N ARG A 4 37.70 28.01 -49.88
CA ARG A 4 36.32 28.45 -49.60
C ARG A 4 35.41 27.29 -50.10
N PRO A 5 34.15 27.11 -49.65
CA PRO A 5 33.48 27.53 -48.41
C PRO A 5 32.61 26.38 -47.80
N GLU A 6 31.83 26.69 -46.76
CA GLU A 6 30.65 25.96 -46.24
C GLU A 6 30.83 24.76 -45.29
N ALA A 7 30.86 25.06 -44.00
CA ALA A 7 30.31 24.19 -42.96
C ALA A 7 29.56 25.04 -41.93
N VAL A 8 28.55 25.78 -42.40
CA VAL A 8 27.45 26.23 -41.54
C VAL A 8 26.45 25.07 -41.50
N VAL A 9 26.71 24.07 -40.67
CA VAL A 9 25.79 22.93 -40.46
C VAL A 9 25.55 22.81 -38.96
N PHE A 10 24.49 23.49 -38.53
CA PHE A 10 23.72 23.35 -37.29
C PHE A 10 24.50 23.41 -35.98
N VAL A 11 24.58 24.62 -35.40
CA VAL A 11 24.37 24.72 -33.95
C VAL A 11 22.95 24.19 -33.72
N LEU A 12 22.79 22.91 -33.41
CA LEU A 12 21.56 22.42 -32.80
C LEU A 12 21.50 23.08 -31.43
N SER A 13 20.96 24.30 -31.34
CA SER A 13 20.36 24.74 -30.09
C SER A 13 19.07 23.93 -29.92
N VAL A 14 19.20 22.62 -29.71
CA VAL A 14 18.30 21.99 -28.76
C VAL A 14 18.68 22.71 -27.48
N THR A 15 17.88 23.68 -27.05
CA THR A 15 18.12 24.35 -25.78
C THR A 15 18.25 23.23 -24.75
N ALA A 16 19.46 23.08 -24.20
CA ALA A 16 19.71 22.09 -23.17
C ALA A 16 18.76 22.42 -22.03
N ASP A 17 17.94 21.44 -21.68
CA ASP A 17 17.00 21.56 -20.58
C ASP A 17 17.78 21.86 -19.30
N LYS A 18 17.29 22.82 -18.52
CA LYS A 18 17.92 23.14 -17.25
C LYS A 18 17.40 22.15 -16.25
N ASP A 19 18.30 21.38 -15.64
CA ASP A 19 17.90 20.45 -14.60
C ASP A 19 17.73 21.22 -13.27
N GLU A 20 16.50 21.67 -12.98
CA GLU A 20 16.21 22.38 -11.74
C GLU A 20 16.44 21.51 -10.50
N CYS A 21 16.40 20.18 -10.63
CA CYS A 21 16.61 19.26 -9.52
C CYS A 21 18.06 19.28 -9.00
N GLN A 22 19.03 19.78 -9.77
CA GLN A 22 20.42 19.98 -9.34
C GLN A 22 20.57 21.06 -8.25
N ILE A 23 19.60 21.95 -8.09
CA ILE A 23 19.56 22.93 -7.00
C ILE A 23 19.32 22.22 -5.65
N GLY A 24 18.68 21.05 -5.69
CA GLY A 24 18.38 20.17 -4.57
C GLY A 24 16.87 19.98 -4.38
N SER A 25 16.44 18.71 -4.28
CA SER A 25 15.01 18.34 -4.18
C SER A 25 14.28 19.10 -3.08
N VAL A 26 14.87 19.22 -1.88
CA VAL A 26 14.21 19.89 -0.75
C VAL A 26 13.97 21.39 -0.99
N LYS A 27 14.87 22.05 -1.74
CA LYS A 27 14.74 23.47 -2.04
C LYS A 27 13.65 23.75 -3.08
N ILE A 28 13.42 22.79 -3.98
CA ILE A 28 12.48 22.94 -5.10
C ILE A 28 11.10 22.41 -4.74
N CYS A 29 11.03 21.22 -4.14
CA CYS A 29 9.81 20.47 -3.90
C CYS A 29 9.29 20.57 -2.46
N GLY A 30 10.15 20.93 -1.48
CA GLY A 30 9.82 20.94 -0.05
C GLY A 30 10.37 19.73 0.72
N GLN A 31 9.92 19.55 1.96
CA GLN A 31 10.37 18.41 2.78
C GLN A 31 9.72 17.09 2.36
N HIS A 32 10.44 15.98 2.56
CA HIS A 32 9.99 14.62 2.26
C HIS A 32 9.62 14.37 0.80
N THR A 33 10.36 14.99 -0.13
CA THR A 33 10.10 14.90 -1.58
C THR A 33 11.30 14.44 -2.38
N THR A 34 11.04 13.94 -3.59
CA THR A 34 12.00 13.73 -4.66
C THR A 34 11.61 14.59 -5.87
N CYS A 35 12.60 15.30 -6.43
CA CYS A 35 12.46 16.07 -7.66
C CYS A 35 12.77 15.20 -8.89
N HIS A 36 11.94 15.33 -9.92
CA HIS A 36 12.10 14.63 -11.20
C HIS A 36 12.15 15.64 -12.34
N ASN A 37 13.30 15.71 -13.01
CA ASN A 37 13.51 16.61 -14.14
C ASN A 37 12.90 16.02 -15.43
N THR A 38 12.30 16.88 -16.25
CA THR A 38 11.75 16.52 -17.56
C THR A 38 12.09 17.60 -18.58
N TYR A 39 12.08 17.29 -19.88
CA TYR A 39 12.40 18.32 -20.88
C TYR A 39 11.37 19.47 -20.85
N GLY A 40 11.81 20.65 -20.43
CA GLY A 40 11.01 21.87 -20.32
C GLY A 40 10.20 22.02 -19.03
N SER A 41 10.32 21.09 -18.07
CA SER A 41 9.58 21.13 -16.79
C SER A 41 10.19 20.21 -15.74
N TYR A 42 9.65 20.20 -14.53
CA TYR A 42 9.99 19.26 -13.49
C TYR A 42 8.75 19.00 -12.62
N PHE A 43 8.74 17.88 -11.92
CA PHE A 43 7.65 17.55 -10.99
C PHE A 43 8.20 16.89 -9.73
N CYS A 44 7.38 16.81 -8.70
CA CYS A 44 7.77 16.21 -7.42
C CYS A 44 6.91 15.02 -7.06
N THR A 45 7.52 14.09 -6.33
CA THR A 45 6.85 12.99 -5.65
C THR A 45 7.19 13.01 -4.18
N CYS A 46 6.31 12.49 -3.32
CA CYS A 46 6.65 12.26 -1.92
C CYS A 46 7.57 11.05 -1.75
N LEU A 47 8.36 11.06 -0.68
CA LEU A 47 9.13 9.89 -0.23
C LEU A 47 8.18 8.81 0.30
N PRO A 48 8.62 7.53 0.35
CA PRO A 48 7.84 6.45 0.94
C PRO A 48 7.39 6.79 2.37
N GLY A 49 6.12 6.54 2.69
CA GLY A 49 5.51 6.89 3.97
C GLY A 49 4.91 8.30 4.00
N TYR A 50 5.01 9.06 2.90
CA TYR A 50 4.39 10.37 2.73
C TYR A 50 3.49 10.39 1.48
N SER A 51 2.41 11.16 1.53
CA SER A 51 1.48 11.36 0.42
C SER A 51 1.27 12.86 0.15
N PRO A 52 1.05 13.26 -1.11
CA PRO A 52 0.75 14.65 -1.43
C PRO A 52 -0.58 15.08 -0.82
N SER A 53 -0.63 16.28 -0.23
CA SER A 53 -1.83 16.84 0.39
C SER A 53 -3.00 17.06 -0.57
N ASN A 54 -2.75 17.02 -1.87
CA ASN A 54 -3.74 17.13 -2.94
C ASN A 54 -4.26 15.77 -3.43
N ASN A 55 -3.84 14.65 -2.81
CA ASN A 55 -4.17 13.27 -3.17
C ASN A 55 -3.75 12.85 -4.60
N MET A 56 -2.85 13.59 -5.26
CA MET A 56 -2.25 13.17 -6.52
C MET A 56 -0.98 12.34 -6.28
N ALA A 57 -0.51 11.61 -7.30
CA ALA A 57 0.75 10.88 -7.22
C ALA A 57 1.98 11.79 -7.43
N THR A 58 1.82 12.84 -8.22
CA THR A 58 2.84 13.85 -8.53
C THR A 58 2.25 15.24 -8.35
N PHE A 59 3.08 16.25 -8.12
CA PHE A 59 2.63 17.63 -7.99
C PHE A 59 3.65 18.62 -8.58
N ILE A 60 3.17 19.83 -8.88
CA ILE A 60 3.98 20.90 -9.43
C ILE A 60 4.59 21.70 -8.28
N PRO A 61 5.89 22.01 -8.31
CA PRO A 61 6.53 22.85 -7.32
C PRO A 61 5.82 24.18 -7.09
N ASN A 62 5.69 24.55 -5.82
CA ASN A 62 5.05 25.79 -5.38
C ASN A 62 3.56 25.93 -5.73
N ASP A 63 2.85 24.83 -6.03
CA ASP A 63 1.39 24.83 -6.23
C ASP A 63 0.58 24.81 -4.91
N GLY A 64 1.27 24.79 -3.76
CA GLY A 64 0.69 24.70 -2.43
C GLY A 64 0.57 23.26 -1.89
N THR A 65 0.88 22.26 -2.70
CA THR A 65 0.94 20.85 -2.30
C THR A 65 2.18 20.59 -1.46
N ASN A 66 2.02 19.87 -0.35
CA ASN A 66 3.11 19.42 0.50
C ASN A 66 2.94 17.93 0.81
N CYS A 67 4.04 17.28 1.19
CA CYS A 67 4.01 15.89 1.61
C CYS A 67 3.61 15.78 3.08
N VAL A 68 2.55 15.03 3.34
CA VAL A 68 2.06 14.69 4.68
C VAL A 68 2.31 13.21 4.96
N GLU A 69 2.51 12.84 6.22
CA GLU A 69 2.66 11.44 6.60
C GLU A 69 1.42 10.64 6.17
N VAL A 70 1.67 9.42 5.69
CA VAL A 70 0.62 8.50 5.28
C VAL A 70 -0.11 8.00 6.50
N ASP A 71 -1.43 8.09 6.43
CA ASP A 71 -2.36 7.53 7.40
C ASP A 71 -3.30 6.57 6.68
N CYS A 72 -3.29 5.29 7.06
CA CYS A 72 -4.19 4.28 6.51
C CYS A 72 -5.62 4.37 7.08
N GLY A 73 -5.82 5.15 8.14
CA GLY A 73 -7.04 5.17 8.93
C GLY A 73 -7.32 3.84 9.65
N PRO A 74 -8.53 3.67 10.19
CA PRO A 74 -8.92 2.47 10.93
C PRO A 74 -8.80 1.20 10.06
N PRO A 75 -8.19 0.11 10.58
CA PRO A 75 -8.15 -1.17 9.88
C PRO A 75 -9.56 -1.69 9.52
N PRO A 76 -9.76 -2.26 8.33
CA PRO A 76 -11.05 -2.79 7.92
C PRO A 76 -11.42 -4.05 8.70
N ALA A 77 -12.58 -4.06 9.35
CA ALA A 77 -13.10 -5.23 10.04
C ALA A 77 -13.21 -6.45 9.10
N ARG A 78 -12.78 -7.63 9.57
CA ARG A 78 -12.80 -8.87 8.80
C ARG A 78 -13.83 -9.86 9.36
N PRO A 79 -14.62 -10.54 8.51
CA PRO A 79 -15.63 -11.49 8.98
C PRO A 79 -15.03 -12.61 9.80
N HIS A 80 -15.77 -13.02 10.85
CA HIS A 80 -15.41 -14.13 11.72
C HIS A 80 -14.05 -13.95 12.42
N SER A 81 -13.74 -12.71 12.76
CA SER A 81 -12.50 -12.35 13.43
C SER A 81 -12.67 -11.12 14.31
N TYR A 82 -11.81 -11.01 15.31
CA TYR A 82 -11.60 -9.79 16.08
C TYR A 82 -10.19 -9.27 15.87
N MET A 83 -10.01 -7.95 15.94
CA MET A 83 -8.72 -7.29 15.80
C MET A 83 -8.20 -6.80 17.14
N LEU A 84 -6.87 -6.84 17.29
CA LEU A 84 -6.11 -6.18 18.34
C LEU A 84 -5.32 -5.05 17.68
N TRP A 85 -5.67 -3.82 18.03
CA TRP A 85 -5.14 -2.58 17.44
C TRP A 85 -4.94 -1.55 18.55
N ASP A 86 -3.95 -0.67 18.38
CA ASP A 86 -3.52 0.37 19.33
C ASP A 86 -3.95 1.79 18.91
N ASP A 87 -4.91 1.88 17.98
CA ASP A 87 -5.40 3.13 17.37
C ASP A 87 -4.35 3.90 16.53
N LEU A 88 -3.20 3.30 16.21
CA LEU A 88 -2.19 3.89 15.31
C LEU A 88 -2.34 3.41 13.86
N SER A 89 -2.27 4.34 12.93
CA SER A 89 -2.46 4.07 11.50
C SER A 89 -1.46 4.77 10.59
N ASN A 90 -0.37 5.30 11.16
CA ASN A 90 0.74 5.82 10.37
C ASN A 90 1.43 4.70 9.56
N SER A 91 2.18 5.08 8.51
CA SER A 91 2.91 4.12 7.70
C SER A 91 3.81 3.21 8.54
N GLY A 92 3.64 1.89 8.41
CA GLY A 92 4.36 0.88 9.19
C GLY A 92 3.65 0.42 10.48
N SER A 93 2.56 1.08 10.88
CA SER A 93 1.67 0.59 11.95
C SER A 93 1.14 -0.80 11.63
N HIS A 94 0.82 -1.59 12.65
CA HIS A 94 0.39 -2.96 12.47
C HIS A 94 -0.85 -3.31 13.30
N VAL A 95 -1.58 -4.31 12.83
CA VAL A 95 -2.78 -4.85 13.48
C VAL A 95 -2.72 -6.37 13.46
N LEU A 96 -3.21 -6.98 14.54
CA LEU A 96 -3.24 -8.43 14.70
C LEU A 96 -4.70 -8.92 14.65
N TYR A 97 -5.00 -9.88 13.78
CA TYR A 97 -6.32 -10.49 13.71
C TYR A 97 -6.34 -11.91 14.27
N HIS A 98 -7.42 -12.21 14.97
CA HIS A 98 -7.71 -13.53 15.50
C HIS A 98 -9.05 -14.01 14.99
N CYS A 99 -9.14 -15.28 14.59
CA CYS A 99 -10.40 -15.87 14.17
C CYS A 99 -11.31 -16.13 15.38
N ASP A 100 -12.59 -15.94 15.16
CA ASP A 100 -13.63 -16.35 16.10
C ASP A 100 -13.62 -17.88 16.26
N SER A 101 -14.24 -18.36 17.33
CA SER A 101 -14.37 -19.80 17.58
C SER A 101 -15.14 -20.49 16.44
N GLY A 102 -14.62 -21.64 15.98
CA GLY A 102 -15.16 -22.38 14.83
C GLY A 102 -14.61 -21.94 13.46
N PHE A 103 -13.67 -20.99 13.44
CA PHE A 103 -12.97 -20.54 12.24
C PHE A 103 -11.46 -20.73 12.38
N GLU A 104 -10.82 -21.08 11.27
CA GLU A 104 -9.38 -21.22 11.15
C GLU A 104 -8.81 -20.19 10.18
N ARG A 105 -7.59 -19.74 10.46
CA ARG A 105 -6.87 -18.82 9.58
C ARG A 105 -6.54 -19.50 8.26
N VAL A 106 -6.71 -18.74 7.18
CA VAL A 106 -6.33 -19.16 5.82
C VAL A 106 -4.84 -19.02 5.60
N GLU A 107 -4.25 -17.95 6.15
CA GLU A 107 -2.83 -17.65 6.03
C GLU A 107 -2.09 -17.97 7.34
N THR A 108 -0.78 -18.15 7.23
CA THR A 108 0.10 -18.34 8.39
C THR A 108 0.37 -17.03 9.14
N ARG A 109 0.29 -15.90 8.44
CA ARG A 109 0.51 -14.56 8.97
C ARG A 109 -0.71 -14.06 9.72
N ASP A 110 -0.47 -13.47 10.87
CA ASP A 110 -1.46 -12.88 11.76
C ASP A 110 -1.27 -11.36 11.93
N VAL A 111 -0.06 -10.84 11.68
CA VAL A 111 0.28 -9.41 11.67
C VAL A 111 0.11 -8.79 10.27
N PHE A 112 -0.64 -7.69 10.21
CA PHE A 112 -0.89 -6.91 9.00
C PHE A 112 -0.44 -5.47 9.18
N TYR A 113 0.07 -4.85 8.12
CA TYR A 113 0.75 -3.57 8.15
C TYR A 113 0.02 -2.51 7.31
N CYS A 114 0.04 -1.27 7.81
CA CYS A 114 -0.25 -0.09 7.03
C CYS A 114 0.92 0.18 6.09
N ASN A 115 0.69 0.10 4.78
CA ASN A 115 1.74 0.29 3.79
C ASN A 115 2.03 1.79 3.52
N ALA A 116 3.13 2.05 2.81
CA ALA A 116 3.56 3.40 2.44
C ALA A 116 2.62 4.13 1.45
N THR A 117 1.54 3.47 0.98
CA THR A 117 0.53 4.04 0.06
C THR A 117 -0.80 4.34 0.77
N GLY A 118 -0.90 4.11 2.08
CA GLY A 118 -2.12 4.35 2.85
C GLY A 118 -3.13 3.20 2.78
N GLN A 119 -2.66 1.97 2.54
CA GLN A 119 -3.52 0.78 2.51
C GLN A 119 -3.03 -0.28 3.50
N TRP A 120 -3.98 -0.89 4.20
CA TRP A 120 -3.72 -2.07 5.01
C TRP A 120 -3.54 -3.30 4.11
N ASP A 121 -2.45 -4.06 4.31
CA ASP A 121 -2.09 -5.24 3.50
C ASP A 121 -2.86 -6.53 3.89
N ILE A 122 -4.14 -6.38 4.24
CA ILE A 122 -4.98 -7.45 4.79
C ILE A 122 -5.69 -8.23 3.66
N PRO A 123 -5.66 -9.58 3.65
CA PRO A 123 -6.31 -10.40 2.63
C PRO A 123 -7.84 -10.29 2.68
N LEU A 124 -8.48 -10.59 1.54
CA LEU A 124 -9.95 -10.61 1.44
C LEU A 124 -10.60 -11.65 2.36
N VAL A 125 -10.00 -12.83 2.46
CA VAL A 125 -10.50 -13.94 3.30
C VAL A 125 -9.41 -14.31 4.30
N LEU A 126 -9.62 -13.91 5.55
CA LEU A 126 -8.69 -14.17 6.64
C LEU A 126 -9.00 -15.48 7.37
N CYS A 127 -10.29 -15.67 7.70
CA CYS A 127 -10.78 -16.79 8.50
C CYS A 127 -11.80 -17.58 7.69
N LYS A 128 -11.66 -18.91 7.65
CA LYS A 128 -12.60 -19.84 7.02
C LYS A 128 -13.19 -20.76 8.09
N GLY A 129 -14.49 -21.05 7.96
CA GLY A 129 -15.18 -21.92 8.91
C GLY A 129 -14.65 -23.35 8.84
N CYS A 130 -14.44 -23.96 9.99
CA CYS A 130 -14.10 -25.38 10.08
C CYS A 130 -15.37 -26.21 9.90
N LEU A 131 -15.59 -26.74 8.71
CA LEU A 131 -16.65 -27.74 8.46
C LEU A 131 -16.47 -29.01 9.32
N TRP A 132 -15.28 -29.18 9.91
CA TRP A 132 -14.89 -30.26 10.80
C TRP A 132 -15.30 -30.03 12.27
N GLY A 133 -15.83 -28.84 12.60
CA GLY A 133 -16.45 -28.52 13.89
C GLY A 133 -17.98 -28.55 13.86
N ALA A 134 -18.57 -28.90 12.71
CA ALA A 134 -19.95 -29.28 12.63
C ALA A 134 -20.06 -30.75 13.08
N PRO A 135 -21.01 -31.17 13.92
CA PRO A 135 -21.24 -32.60 14.22
C PRO A 135 -21.68 -33.43 12.98
N PHE A 136 -21.52 -32.89 11.77
CA PHE A 136 -22.01 -33.43 10.50
C PHE A 136 -20.92 -34.09 9.64
N ALA A 137 -19.74 -34.36 10.21
CA ALA A 137 -18.68 -35.14 9.55
C ALA A 137 -18.35 -36.44 10.29
N ALA A 138 -19.35 -37.19 10.73
CA ALA A 138 -19.24 -38.62 10.45
C ALA A 138 -20.50 -39.15 9.79
N PRO A 139 -20.38 -39.87 8.66
CA PRO A 139 -21.46 -40.71 8.17
C PRO A 139 -21.77 -41.90 9.12
N TYR A 140 -21.17 -41.94 10.31
CA TYR A 140 -21.25 -43.03 11.29
C TYR A 140 -21.90 -42.65 12.63
N TRP A 141 -22.28 -41.39 12.87
CA TRP A 141 -22.94 -41.00 14.12
C TRP A 141 -24.40 -40.64 13.86
N LEU A 142 -25.33 -41.27 14.57
CA LEU A 142 -26.75 -40.94 14.57
C LEU A 142 -27.15 -40.42 15.95
N LEU A 143 -28.13 -39.52 16.00
CA LEU A 143 -28.79 -39.14 17.24
C LEU A 143 -29.81 -40.22 17.60
N ASP A 144 -29.74 -40.75 18.82
CA ASP A 144 -30.79 -41.63 19.34
C ASP A 144 -32.08 -40.84 19.65
N ARG A 145 -33.18 -41.53 19.99
CA ARG A 145 -34.44 -40.85 20.35
C ARG A 145 -34.35 -40.01 21.64
N GLY A 146 -33.24 -40.08 22.36
CA GLY A 146 -32.91 -39.26 23.53
C GLY A 146 -31.93 -38.12 23.24
N ASN A 147 -31.61 -37.86 21.97
CA ASN A 147 -30.67 -36.82 21.54
C ASN A 147 -29.20 -37.05 21.97
N HIS A 148 -28.82 -38.30 22.23
CA HIS A 148 -27.43 -38.68 22.49
C HIS A 148 -26.71 -39.10 21.19
N ILE A 149 -25.43 -38.76 21.06
CA ILE A 149 -24.58 -39.07 19.89
C ILE A 149 -24.00 -40.48 20.08
N VAL A 150 -24.28 -41.42 19.15
CA VAL A 150 -23.82 -42.83 19.21
C VAL A 150 -23.15 -43.31 17.92
N GLN A 151 -22.13 -44.17 18.01
CA GLN A 151 -21.37 -44.73 16.87
C GLN A 151 -22.16 -45.88 16.24
N ARG A 152 -22.29 -45.91 14.91
CA ARG A 152 -22.61 -47.16 14.21
C ARG A 152 -21.42 -48.10 14.35
N ASP A 153 -21.67 -49.30 14.89
CA ASP A 153 -20.78 -50.46 14.78
C ASP A 153 -20.51 -50.81 13.30
#